data_AF-A0A6A5VUG0-F1
#
_entry.id   AF-A0A6A5VUG0-F1
#
_cell.length_a   1.000
_cell.length_b   1.000
_cell.length_c   1.000
_cell.angle_alpha   90.00
_cell.angle_beta   90.00
_cell.angle_gamma   90.00
#
_symmetry.space_group_name_H-M   'P 1'
#
loop_
_entity.id
_entity.type
_entity.pdbx_description
1 polymer ?
#
loop_
_entity_poly.entity_id
_entity_poly.type
_entity_poly.pdbx_seq_one_letter_code
_entity_poly.pdbx_strand_id
1 'polypeptide(L)' 'MGDREAAIQAAIADLNSGVFSSQRAAARAYNIAQSTLSTRVNRGAPNRAAYQH' A
#
# COMPACT_ATOMS: atom_id res chain seq x y z
N MET A 1 15.75 -0.85 -10.11
CA MET A 1 14.66 -1.00 -9.13
C MET A 1 13.37 -0.65 -9.85
N GLY A 2 12.46 -1.62 -9.99
CA GLY A 2 11.38 -1.54 -10.99
C GLY A 2 10.35 -0.48 -10.66
N ASP A 3 9.87 0.22 -11.70
CA ASP A 3 8.88 1.31 -11.64
C ASP A 3 7.63 0.96 -10.81
N ARG A 4 7.29 -0.33 -10.76
CA ARG A 4 6.19 -0.88 -9.96
C ARG A 4 6.37 -0.72 -8.45
N GLU A 5 7.58 -0.91 -7.92
CA GLU A 5 7.80 -0.77 -6.47
C GLU A 5 7.79 0.69 -6.04
N ALA A 6 8.30 1.59 -6.88
CA ALA A 6 8.20 3.03 -6.66
C ALA A 6 6.73 3.50 -6.63
N ALA A 7 5.91 3.01 -7.57
CA ALA A 7 4.47 3.30 -7.59
C ALA A 7 3.74 2.81 -6.32
N ILE A 8 4.09 1.62 -5.81
CA ILE A 8 3.51 1.09 -4.57
C ILE A 8 3.87 1.98 -3.38
N GLN A 9 5.13 2.41 -3.27
CA GLN A 9 5.56 3.28 -2.16
C GLN A 9 4.90 4.66 -2.23
N ALA A 10 4.81 5.25 -3.41
CA ALA A 10 4.12 6.52 -3.63
C ALA A 10 2.62 6.42 -3.26
N ALA A 11 1.95 5.35 -3.68
CA ALA A 11 0.55 5.11 -3.33
C ALA A 11 0.31 5.01 -1.81
N ILE A 12 1.25 4.41 -1.07
CA ILE A 12 1.19 4.31 0.40
C ILE A 12 1.43 5.68 1.05
N ALA A 13 2.42 6.43 0.56
CA ALA A 13 2.72 7.77 1.05
C ALA A 13 1.54 8.73 0.89
N ASP A 14 0.90 8.74 -0.29
CA ASP A 14 -0.26 9.58 -0.57
C ASP A 14 -1.48 9.17 0.25
N LEU A 15 -1.70 7.86 0.42
CA LEU A 15 -2.75 7.34 1.29
C LEU A 15 -2.54 7.81 2.75
N ASN A 16 -1.32 7.69 3.27
CA ASN A 16 -0.98 8.10 4.63
C ASN A 16 -1.02 9.63 4.82
N SER A 17 -0.75 10.39 3.76
CA SER A 17 -0.84 11.86 3.75
C SER A 17 -2.28 12.37 3.62
N GLY A 18 -3.26 11.48 3.45
CA GLY A 18 -4.67 11.84 3.29
C GLY A 18 -5.05 12.37 1.90
N VAL A 19 -4.16 12.26 0.91
CA VAL A 19 -4.44 12.63 -0.50
C VAL A 19 -5.60 11.80 -1.04
N PHE A 20 -5.65 10.52 -0.66
CA PHE A 20 -6.74 9.62 -0.99
C PHE A 20 -7.57 9.27 0.24
N SER A 21 -8.89 9.39 0.13
CA SER A 21 -9.82 9.05 1.21
C SER A 21 -9.88 7.55 1.54
N SER A 22 -9.32 6.69 0.68
CA SER A 22 -9.31 5.23 0.91
C SER A 22 -8.21 4.52 0.14
N GLN A 23 -7.80 3.34 0.62
CA GLN A 23 -6.87 2.42 -0.06
C GLN A 23 -7.32 2.10 -1.49
N ARG A 24 -8.64 1.99 -1.71
CA ARG A 24 -9.21 1.68 -3.03
C ARG A 24 -9.02 2.83 -4.02
N ALA A 25 -9.13 4.08 -3.56
CA ALA A 25 -8.89 5.25 -4.40
C ALA A 25 -7.40 5.35 -4.79
N ALA A 26 -6.49 5.18 -3.82
CA ALA A 26 -5.05 5.16 -4.08
C ALA A 26 -4.65 4.03 -5.04
N ALA A 27 -5.16 2.81 -4.82
CA ALA A 27 -4.88 1.66 -5.69
C ALA A 27 -5.30 1.90 -7.15
N ARG A 28 -6.47 2.53 -7.37
CA ARG A 28 -6.95 2.88 -8.72
C ARG A 28 -6.10 3.97 -9.37
N ALA A 29 -5.71 5.00 -8.62
CA ALA A 29 -4.91 6.11 -9.13
C ALA A 29 -3.52 5.64 -9.62
N TYR A 30 -2.93 4.67 -8.93
CA TYR A 30 -1.62 4.14 -9.26
C TYR A 30 -1.64 2.88 -10.16
N ASN A 31 -2.82 2.43 -10.60
CA ASN A 31 -3.02 1.19 -11.35
C ASN A 31 -2.43 -0.05 -10.64
N ILE A 32 -2.64 -0.13 -9.33
CA ILE A 32 -2.17 -1.22 -8.46
C ILE A 32 -3.39 -2.01 -7.96
N ALA A 33 -3.24 -3.32 -7.80
CA ALA A 33 -4.27 -4.12 -7.14
C ALA A 33 -4.44 -3.70 -5.68
N GLN A 34 -5.69 -3.50 -5.23
CA GLN A 34 -5.98 -3.14 -3.84
C GLN A 34 -5.40 -4.16 -2.85
N SER A 35 -5.41 -5.46 -3.17
CA SER A 35 -4.81 -6.51 -2.35
C SER A 35 -3.31 -6.29 -2.16
N THR A 36 -2.58 -5.91 -3.21
CA THR A 36 -1.15 -5.56 -3.14
C THR A 36 -0.91 -4.37 -2.21
N LEU A 37 -1.72 -3.31 -2.34
CA LEU A 37 -1.60 -2.12 -1.50
C LEU A 37 -1.91 -2.45 -0.03
N SER A 38 -2.99 -3.21 0.23
CA SER A 38 -3.37 -3.65 1.57
C SER A 38 -2.29 -4.52 2.23
N THR A 39 -1.75 -5.52 1.51
CA THR A 39 -0.63 -6.33 2.02
C THR A 39 0.59 -5.49 2.34
N ARG A 40 0.91 -4.48 1.52
CA ARG A 40 2.08 -3.61 1.73
C ARG A 40 1.87 -2.63 2.89
N VAL A 41 0.69 -2.04 3.03
CA VAL A 41 0.32 -1.21 4.19
C VAL A 41 0.43 -2.03 5.49
N ASN A 42 -0.09 -3.25 5.49
CA ASN A 42 -0.04 -4.13 6.67
C ASN A 42 1.38 -4.66 6.97
N ARG A 43 2.23 -4.90 5.94
CA ARG A 43 3.63 -5.31 6.12
C ARG A 43 4.57 -4.16 6.51
N GLY A 44 4.19 -2.91 6.24
CA GLY A 44 4.94 -1.71 6.63
C GLY A 44 4.74 -1.32 8.10
N ALA A 45 3.67 -1.81 8.75
CA ALA A 45 3.58 -1.79 10.20
C ALA A 45 4.59 -2.81 10.76
N PRO A 46 5.51 -2.43 11.67
CA PRO A 46 6.41 -3.38 12.30
C PRO A 46 5.57 -4.47 12.96
N ASN A 47 5.70 -5.70 12.44
CA ASN A 47 5.01 -6.91 12.85
C ASN A 47 4.73 -6.95 14.37
N ARG A 48 3.49 -6.66 14.76
CA ARG A 48 2.95 -7.03 16.06
C ARG A 48 1.69 -7.88 15.90
N ALA A 49 1.81 -8.99 15.16
CA ALA A 49 1.00 -10.21 15.25
C ALA A 49 1.43 -11.12 14.07
N ALA A 50 2.29 -12.13 14.27
CA ALA A 50 1.85 -13.45 14.71
C ALA A 50 0.72 -14.02 13.85
N TYR A 51 1.06 -14.69 12.76
CA TYR A 51 0.38 -15.88 12.24
C TYR A 51 1.29 -16.52 11.19
N GLN A 52 2.28 -17.27 11.66
CA GLN A 52 2.87 -18.35 10.89
C GLN A 52 2.13 -19.62 11.30
N HIS A 53 1.55 -20.29 10.30
CA HIS A 53 0.95 -21.62 10.39
C HIS A 53 2.06 -22.67 10.41
#